data_AF-A0A2V8FK64-F1
#
_entry.id   AF-A0A2V8FK64-F1
#
_cell.length_a   1.000
_cell.length_b   1.000
_cell.length_c   1.000
_cell.angle_alpha   90.00
_cell.angle_beta   90.00
_cell.angle_gamma   90.00
#
_symmetry.space_group_name_H-M   'P 1'
#
loop_
_entity.id
_entity.type
_entity.pdbx_description
1 polymer ?
#
loop_
_entity_poly.entity_id
_entity_poly.type
_entity_poly.pdbx_seq_one_letter_code
_entity_poly.pdbx_strand_id
1 'polypeptide(L)'
;MKNRRIRFTATAQEHVRREKAWWLANRDNTGVFAEELEQALKIVATLPGAGTPYAQSPVPGVRRIYLRRVVAHLYYTFDDDEVIIRALWGARRERGPRI
;
A
#
# COMPACT_ATOMS: atom_id res chain seq x y z
N MET A 1 -3.79 17.84 12.55
CA MET A 1 -2.92 16.70 12.17
C MET A 1 -2.14 17.10 10.92
N LYS A 2 -0.83 16.85 10.86
CA LYS A 2 0.00 17.17 9.69
C LYS A 2 -0.25 16.15 8.58
N ASN A 3 -0.58 16.62 7.38
CA ASN A 3 -0.71 15.77 6.21
C ASN A 3 0.68 15.60 5.56
N ARG A 4 1.21 14.38 5.59
CA ARG A 4 2.55 14.06 5.04
C ARG A 4 2.50 13.90 3.53
N ARG A 5 3.59 14.26 2.85
CA ARG A 5 3.71 14.02 1.41
C ARG A 5 3.80 12.51 1.16
N ILE A 6 3.13 12.04 0.11
CA ILE A 6 3.19 10.63 -0.29
C ILE A 6 4.15 10.49 -1.46
N ARG A 7 5.07 9.53 -1.35
CA ARG A 7 5.95 9.14 -2.45
C ARG A 7 5.88 7.64 -2.67
N PHE A 8 5.93 7.23 -3.93
CA PHE A 8 6.02 5.82 -4.30
C PHE A 8 7.44 5.48 -4.72
N THR A 9 7.92 4.31 -4.29
CA THR A 9 9.10 3.68 -4.91
C THR A 9 8.74 3.15 -6.29
N ALA A 10 9.74 2.93 -7.16
CA ALA A 10 9.52 2.30 -8.46
C ALA A 10 8.86 0.91 -8.33
N THR A 11 9.26 0.12 -7.33
CA THR A 11 8.64 -1.16 -6.98
C THR A 11 7.16 -1.00 -6.65
N ALA A 12 6.81 -0.02 -5.80
CA ALA A 12 5.42 0.25 -5.46
C ALA A 12 4.59 0.68 -6.67
N GLN A 13 5.14 1.53 -7.54
CA GLN A 13 4.47 1.96 -8.78
C GLN A 13 4.16 0.76 -9.68
N GLU A 14 5.14 -0.12 -9.88
CA GLU A 14 4.95 -1.32 -10.70
C GLU A 14 3.92 -2.28 -10.09
N HIS A 15 3.92 -2.44 -8.77
CA HIS A 15 2.93 -3.26 -8.08
C HIS A 15 1.51 -2.69 -8.24
N VAL A 16 1.33 -1.38 -8.03
CA VAL A 16 0.03 -0.72 -8.23
C VAL A 16 -0.44 -0.90 -9.66
N ARG A 17 0.45 -0.73 -10.65
CA ARG A 17 0.12 -0.90 -12.06
C ARG A 17 -0.34 -2.33 -12.36
N ARG A 18 0.41 -3.34 -11.90
CA ARG A 18 0.06 -4.76 -12.09
C ARG A 18 -1.25 -5.13 -11.42
N GLU A 19 -1.45 -4.68 -10.19
CA GLU A 19 -2.64 -5.05 -9.44
C GLU A 19 -3.90 -4.35 -9.94
N LYS A 20 -3.77 -3.10 -10.39
CA LYS A 20 -4.83 -2.40 -11.11
C LYS A 20 -5.18 -3.12 -12.41
N ALA A 21 -4.19 -3.50 -13.21
CA ALA A 21 -4.42 -4.20 -14.47
C ALA A 21 -5.11 -5.55 -14.24
N TRP A 22 -4.66 -6.32 -13.24
CA TRP A 22 -5.32 -7.57 -12.86
C TRP A 22 -6.76 -7.33 -12.41
N TRP A 23 -7.00 -6.31 -11.57
CA TRP A 23 -8.33 -5.97 -11.08
C TRP A 23 -9.29 -5.66 -12.23
N LEU A 24 -8.88 -4.80 -13.17
CA LEU A 24 -9.69 -4.42 -14.33
C LEU A 24 -10.02 -5.63 -15.23
N ALA A 25 -9.12 -6.60 -15.34
CA ALA A 25 -9.32 -7.78 -16.16
C ALA A 25 -10.18 -8.87 -15.48
N ASN A 26 -10.33 -8.85 -14.15
CA ASN A 26 -10.92 -9.96 -13.38
C ASN A 26 -12.16 -9.55 -12.57
N ARG A 27 -12.57 -8.27 -12.58
CA ARG A 27 -13.66 -7.75 -11.75
C ARG A 27 -14.51 -6.73 -12.52
N ASP A 28 -15.82 -6.83 -12.36
CA ASP A 28 -16.77 -5.91 -13.00
C ASP A 28 -16.76 -4.51 -12.37
N ASN A 29 -16.42 -4.41 -11.08
CA ASN A 29 -16.35 -3.12 -10.39
C ASN A 29 -14.94 -2.52 -10.49
N THR A 30 -14.71 -1.77 -11.55
CA THR A 30 -13.41 -1.20 -11.92
C THR A 30 -12.94 -0.04 -11.01
N GLY A 31 -13.86 0.62 -10.29
CA GLY A 31 -13.57 1.78 -9.43
C GLY A 31 -13.03 1.41 -8.04
N VAL A 32 -13.43 0.25 -7.50
CA VAL A 32 -13.09 -0.20 -6.13
C VAL A 32 -11.60 -0.13 -5.82
N PHE A 33 -10.75 -0.51 -6.78
CA PHE A 33 -9.31 -0.50 -6.56
C PHE A 33 -8.75 0.91 -6.34
N ALA A 34 -9.15 1.87 -7.17
CA ALA A 34 -8.68 3.24 -7.07
C ALA A 34 -9.20 3.89 -5.79
N GLU A 35 -10.48 3.71 -5.48
CA GLU A 35 -11.11 4.25 -4.26
C GLU A 35 -10.43 3.74 -2.99
N GLU A 36 -10.22 2.42 -2.87
CA GLU A 36 -9.63 1.86 -1.67
C GLU A 36 -8.16 2.24 -1.52
N LEU A 37 -7.41 2.28 -2.62
CA LEU A 37 -6.03 2.78 -2.59
C LEU A 37 -5.99 4.25 -2.17
N GLU A 38 -6.86 5.11 -2.72
CA GLU A 38 -6.91 6.53 -2.36
C GLU A 38 -7.26 6.73 -0.87
N GLN A 39 -8.23 5.98 -0.35
CA GLN A 39 -8.58 5.99 1.07
C GLN A 39 -7.40 5.56 1.94
N ALA A 40 -6.72 4.48 1.56
CA ALA A 40 -5.53 3.99 2.25
C ALA A 40 -4.42 5.06 2.30
N LEU A 41 -4.17 5.74 1.18
CA LEU A 41 -3.19 6.82 1.07
C LEU A 41 -3.52 8.02 1.99
N LYS A 42 -4.79 8.44 2.03
CA LYS A 42 -5.26 9.51 2.93
C LYS A 42 -5.05 9.14 4.40
N ILE A 43 -5.34 7.89 4.77
CA ILE A 43 -5.14 7.38 6.13
C ILE A 43 -3.67 7.44 6.50
N VAL A 44 -2.77 6.86 5.69
CA VAL A 44 -1.34 6.80 6.07
C VAL A 44 -0.68 8.18 6.05
N ALA A 45 -1.11 9.11 5.20
CA ALA A 45 -0.59 10.48 5.21
C ALA A 45 -0.97 11.26 6.48
N THR A 46 -2.16 10.97 7.03
CA THR A 46 -2.70 11.66 8.22
C THR A 46 -2.29 10.98 9.52
N LEU A 47 -2.36 9.64 9.56
CA LEU A 47 -2.09 8.80 10.72
C LEU A 47 -1.17 7.62 10.33
N PRO A 48 0.10 7.89 10.01
CA PRO A 48 1.02 6.84 9.57
C PRO A 48 1.31 5.78 10.64
N GLY A 49 1.04 6.06 11.92
CA GLY A 49 1.15 5.09 13.00
C GLY A 49 0.08 4.00 13.02
N ALA A 50 -1.01 4.14 12.24
CA ALA A 50 -2.14 3.21 12.25
C ALA A 50 -1.82 1.83 11.66
N GLY A 51 -0.81 1.72 10.79
CA GLY A 51 -0.39 0.45 10.20
C GLY A 51 0.32 -0.46 11.20
N THR A 52 0.16 -1.77 11.02
CA THR A 52 0.83 -2.78 11.84
C THR A 52 2.31 -2.86 11.45
N PRO A 53 3.26 -2.90 12.41
CA PRO A 53 4.66 -3.18 12.11
C PRO A 53 4.85 -4.48 11.33
N TYR A 54 5.77 -4.48 10.37
CA TYR A 54 6.12 -5.64 9.57
C TYR A 54 7.61 -5.97 9.74
N ALA A 55 7.91 -6.75 10.79
CA ALA A 55 9.27 -7.08 11.20
C ALA A 55 10.02 -8.03 10.24
N GLN A 56 9.33 -8.62 9.26
CA GLN A 56 9.94 -9.54 8.29
C GLN A 56 10.64 -8.82 7.13
N SER A 57 10.50 -7.50 6.99
CA SER A 57 11.22 -6.75 5.97
C SER A 57 12.64 -6.41 6.45
N PRO A 58 13.65 -6.52 5.57
CA PRO A 58 14.99 -5.99 5.84
C PRO A 58 15.02 -4.46 5.96
N VAL A 59 13.96 -3.76 5.53
CA VAL A 59 13.85 -2.31 5.67
C VAL A 59 13.30 -1.96 7.07
N PRO A 60 14.04 -1.18 7.88
CA PRO A 60 13.56 -0.76 9.19
C PRO A 60 12.30 0.09 9.13
N GLY A 61 11.42 -0.08 10.11
CA GLY A 61 10.24 0.77 10.29
C GLY A 61 9.10 0.52 9.29
N VAL A 62 9.15 -0.56 8.50
CA VAL A 62 8.05 -0.91 7.60
C VAL A 62 6.80 -1.22 8.40
N ARG A 63 5.70 -0.62 7.96
CA ARG A 63 4.34 -0.91 8.41
C ARG A 63 3.50 -1.36 7.23
N ARG A 64 2.41 -2.06 7.54
CA ARG A 64 1.40 -2.45 6.56
C ARG A 64 0.00 -2.12 7.02
N ILE A 65 -0.86 -1.79 6.06
CA ILE A 65 -2.31 -1.79 6.23
C ILE A 65 -2.94 -2.79 5.26
N TYR A 66 -4.06 -3.38 5.65
CA TYR A 66 -4.81 -4.32 4.82
C TYR A 66 -5.96 -3.59 4.13
N LEU A 67 -6.00 -3.70 2.81
CA LEU A 67 -7.02 -3.15 1.92
C LEU A 67 -8.01 -4.29 1.67
N ARG A 68 -9.13 -4.27 2.40
CA ARG A 68 -10.07 -5.38 2.49
C ARG A 68 -10.85 -5.61 1.20
N ARG A 69 -11.25 -4.56 0.48
CA ARG A 69 -12.08 -4.68 -0.74
C ARG A 69 -11.25 -5.26 -1.89
N VAL A 70 -9.96 -4.95 -1.98
CA VAL A 70 -9.04 -5.49 -3.00
C VAL A 70 -8.22 -6.68 -2.54
N VAL A 71 -8.28 -7.04 -1.25
CA VAL A 71 -7.56 -8.17 -0.65
C VAL A 71 -6.05 -8.01 -0.88
N ALA A 72 -5.50 -6.86 -0.47
CA ALA A 72 -4.09 -6.52 -0.64
C ALA A 72 -3.49 -5.86 0.61
N HIS A 73 -2.17 -5.94 0.75
CA HIS A 73 -1.41 -5.19 1.75
C HIS A 73 -0.64 -4.04 1.09
N LEU A 74 -0.76 -2.84 1.68
CA LEU A 74 0.06 -1.69 1.34
C LEU A 74 1.16 -1.56 2.38
N TYR A 75 2.41 -1.58 1.92
CA TYR A 75 3.61 -1.49 2.75
C TYR A 75 4.22 -0.10 2.63
N TYR A 76 4.57 0.51 3.76
CA TYR A 76 5.11 1.85 3.79
C TYR A 76 6.07 2.07 4.97
N THR A 77 6.93 3.08 4.82
CA THR A 77 7.71 3.70 5.90
C THR A 77 7.30 5.17 6.01
N PHE A 78 7.60 5.83 7.13
CA PHE A 78 7.29 7.24 7.28
C PHE A 78 8.28 7.92 8.24
N ASP A 79 8.41 9.23 8.08
CA ASP A 79 9.04 10.15 9.03
C ASP A 79 8.06 11.31 9.32
N ASP A 80 8.56 12.46 9.78
CA ASP A 80 7.72 13.62 10.09
C ASP A 80 7.18 14.36 8.87
N ASP A 81 7.76 14.16 7.68
CA ASP A 81 7.48 14.92 6.46
C ASP A 81 6.84 14.08 5.36
N GLU A 82 7.24 12.82 5.23
CA GLU A 82 6.77 11.95 4.15
C GLU A 82 6.34 10.55 4.60
N VAL A 83 5.49 9.96 3.76
CA VAL A 83 5.15 8.55 3.74
C VAL A 83 5.65 7.97 2.43
N ILE A 84 6.52 6.98 2.53
CA ILE A 84 7.10 6.28 1.38
C ILE A 84 6.38 4.95 1.21
N ILE A 85 5.61 4.82 0.14
CA ILE A 85 5.00 3.56 -0.27
C ILE A 85 6.06 2.66 -0.89
N ARG A 86 6.27 1.50 -0.26
CA ARG A 86 7.33 0.53 -0.58
C ARG A 86 6.80 -0.59 -1.49
N ALA A 87 5.57 -1.05 -1.27
CA ALA A 87 4.92 -2.05 -2.10
C ALA A 87 3.40 -2.06 -1.92
N LEU A 88 2.71 -2.55 -2.94
CA LEU A 88 1.36 -3.11 -2.82
C LEU A 88 1.43 -4.60 -3.15
N TRP A 89 0.71 -5.45 -2.42
CA TRP A 89 0.77 -6.89 -2.67
C TRP A 89 -0.56 -7.57 -2.38
N GLY A 90 -1.16 -8.21 -3.39
CA GLY A 90 -2.36 -9.03 -3.19
C GLY A 90 -2.12 -10.15 -2.19
N ALA A 91 -2.96 -10.27 -1.17
CA ALA A 91 -2.90 -11.30 -0.14
C ALA A 91 -3.20 -12.72 -0.67
N ARG A 92 -3.62 -12.82 -1.95
CA ARG A 92 -3.79 -14.10 -2.67
C ARG A 92 -2.46 -14.74 -3.11
N ARG A 93 -1.36 -14.00 -3.03
CA ARG A 93 -0.01 -14.53 -3.32
C ARG A 93 0.57 -15.09 -2.03
N GLU A 94 0.83 -16.40 -2.00
CA GLU A 94 1.23 -17.17 -0.80
C GLU A 94 2.51 -16.70 -0.09
N ARG A 95 3.32 -15.84 -0.73
CA ARG A 95 4.49 -15.18 -0.14
C ARG A 95 4.37 -13.67 -0.25
N GLY A 96 4.74 -12.93 0.80
CA GLY A 96 4.79 -11.45 0.79
C GLY A 96 5.79 -10.89 -0.24
N PRO A 97 5.71 -9.58 -0.55
CA PRO A 97 6.63 -8.97 -1.51
C PRO A 97 8.07 -9.00 -1.01
N ARG A 98 9.03 -9.08 -1.92
CA ARG A 98 10.44 -8.74 -1.61
C ARG A 98 10.56 -7.22 -1.60
N ILE A 99 10.64 -6.66 -0.39
CA ILE A 99 10.74 -5.21 -0.10
C ILE A 99 11.95 -4.91 0.75
#